data_AF-A0A945P039-F1
#
_entry.id   AF-A0A945P039-F1
#
_cell.length_a   1.000
_cell.length_b   1.000
_cell.length_c   1.000
_cell.angle_alpha   90.00
_cell.angle_beta   90.00
_cell.angle_gamma   90.00
#
_symmetry.space_group_name_H-M   'P 1'
#
loop_
_entity.id
_entity.type
_entity.pdbx_description
1 polymer ?
#
loop_
_entity_poly.entity_id
_entity_poly.type
_entity_poly.pdbx_seq_one_letter_code
_entity_poly.pdbx_strand_id
1 'polypeptide(L)'
;MNSLRLIRHYGISSEIYPVEENNYELILKSGRRLEFIFTPFLHSPGAIMVYDHKTKSLFSSDVFGALSPENWHFFKTENFPECMNQWHEMYMPSNKNLRQCMEKLETYDIARILPQHGSIIEDDQVQVAIDHLKNLKCGADLL
;
A
#
# COMPACT_ATOMS: atom_id res chain seq x y z
N MET A 1 -3.47 -18.23 5.93
CA MET A 1 -3.18 -19.64 5.60
C MET A 1 -2.72 -19.85 4.14
N ASN A 2 -3.14 -19.02 3.17
CA ASN A 2 -2.70 -19.15 1.77
C ASN A 2 -1.25 -18.70 1.49
N SER A 3 -0.77 -17.62 2.13
CA SER A 3 0.56 -17.06 1.85
C SER A 3 1.72 -18.03 2.20
N LEU A 4 1.59 -18.80 3.28
CA LEU A 4 2.58 -19.83 3.66
C LEU A 4 2.69 -20.96 2.61
N ARG A 5 1.58 -21.30 1.94
CA ARG A 5 1.61 -22.29 0.85
C ARG A 5 2.32 -21.74 -0.38
N LEU A 6 2.09 -20.47 -0.71
CA LEU A 6 2.78 -19.81 -1.83
C LEU A 6 4.28 -19.67 -1.57
N ILE A 7 4.70 -19.23 -0.38
CA ILE A 7 6.12 -19.14 0.01
C ILE A 7 6.83 -20.48 -0.20
N ARG A 8 6.22 -21.58 0.26
CA ARG A 8 6.74 -22.95 0.05
C ARG A 8 6.75 -23.34 -1.43
N HIS A 9 5.67 -23.04 -2.17
CA HIS A 9 5.56 -23.36 -3.60
C HIS A 9 6.65 -22.67 -4.43
N TYR A 10 6.94 -21.40 -4.13
CA TYR A 10 8.00 -20.63 -4.78
C TYR A 10 9.41 -20.97 -4.29
N GLY A 11 9.55 -21.96 -3.39
CA GLY A 11 10.85 -22.40 -2.87
C GLY A 11 11.57 -21.34 -2.02
N ILE A 12 10.85 -20.33 -1.52
CA ILE A 12 11.42 -19.29 -0.69
C ILE A 12 11.72 -19.90 0.69
N SER A 13 13.00 -19.97 1.03
CA SER A 13 13.47 -20.33 2.35
C SER A 13 13.85 -19.06 3.09
N SER A 14 12.99 -18.63 4.01
CA SER A 14 13.25 -17.54 4.95
C SER A 14 12.64 -17.91 6.29
N GLU A 15 13.31 -17.52 7.36
CA GLU A 15 12.69 -17.51 8.68
C GLU A 15 11.54 -16.51 8.69
N ILE A 16 10.51 -16.82 9.47
CA ILE A 16 9.38 -15.91 9.69
C ILE A 16 9.89 -14.79 10.60
N TYR A 17 9.66 -13.55 10.19
CA TYR A 17 10.03 -12.36 10.96
C TYR A 17 8.79 -11.76 11.63
N PRO A 18 8.59 -11.94 12.95
CA PRO A 18 7.46 -11.37 13.68
C PRO A 18 7.68 -9.88 13.89
N VAL A 19 7.02 -9.04 13.09
CA VAL A 19 7.25 -7.58 13.08
C VAL A 19 6.88 -6.92 14.41
N GLU A 20 5.85 -7.44 15.08
CA GLU A 20 5.35 -6.98 16.37
C GLU A 20 6.36 -7.19 17.51
N GLU A 21 7.15 -8.26 17.45
CA GLU A 21 8.23 -8.52 18.42
C GLU A 21 9.47 -7.66 18.14
N ASN A 22 9.50 -6.98 16.99
CA ASN A 22 10.63 -6.18 16.50
C ASN A 22 10.27 -4.70 16.34
N ASN A 23 9.30 -4.20 17.13
CA ASN A 23 8.84 -2.79 17.10
C ASN A 23 8.42 -2.30 15.71
N TYR A 24 7.97 -3.21 14.84
CA TYR A 24 7.62 -2.92 13.45
C TYR A 24 8.78 -2.34 12.63
N GLU A 25 10.01 -2.76 12.90
CA GLU A 25 11.18 -2.36 12.13
C GLU A 25 12.01 -3.57 11.70
N LEU A 26 12.73 -3.43 10.60
CA LEU A 26 13.78 -4.35 10.19
C LEU A 26 15.01 -3.55 9.77
N ILE A 27 16.12 -3.75 10.48
CA ILE A 27 17.43 -3.23 10.11
C ILE A 27 18.19 -4.32 9.37
N LEU A 28 18.45 -4.08 8.08
CA LEU A 28 19.26 -4.99 7.26
C LEU A 28 20.73 -4.93 7.68
N LYS A 29 21.51 -5.95 7.33
CA LYS A 29 22.96 -5.99 7.59
C LYS A 29 23.72 -4.78 7.02
N SER A 30 23.16 -4.12 6.01
CA SER A 30 23.70 -2.89 5.41
C SER A 30 23.40 -1.62 6.20
N GLY A 31 22.66 -1.70 7.31
CA GLY A 31 22.13 -0.55 8.06
C GLY A 31 20.87 0.08 7.45
N ARG A 32 20.36 -0.44 6.32
CA ARG A 32 19.10 0.03 5.73
C ARG A 32 17.93 -0.33 6.66
N ARG A 33 17.10 0.65 6.97
CA ARG A 33 15.93 0.53 7.85
C ARG A 33 14.64 0.45 7.04
N LEU A 34 13.89 -0.62 7.26
CA LEU A 34 12.52 -0.80 6.78
C LEU A 34 11.58 -0.67 7.97
N GLU A 35 10.49 0.06 7.81
CA GLU A 35 9.43 0.22 8.81
C GLU A 35 8.15 -0.44 8.30
N PHE A 36 7.48 -1.19 9.16
CA PHE A 36 6.23 -1.85 8.87
C PHE A 36 5.07 -1.02 9.40
N ILE A 37 4.20 -0.57 8.51
CA ILE A 37 3.06 0.27 8.85
C ILE A 37 1.83 -0.63 8.89
N PHE A 38 1.28 -0.86 10.08
CA PHE A 38 0.04 -1.63 10.21
C PHE A 38 -1.16 -0.83 9.66
N THR A 39 -1.90 -1.42 8.72
CA THR A 39 -3.02 -0.80 8.01
C THR A 39 -4.23 -1.72 8.02
N PRO A 40 -4.80 -2.00 9.21
CA PRO A 40 -5.81 -3.03 9.39
C PRO A 40 -7.06 -2.74 8.57
N PHE A 41 -7.61 -3.79 7.97
CA PHE A 41 -8.82 -3.77 7.15
C PHE A 41 -8.67 -2.97 5.84
N LEU A 42 -7.46 -2.75 5.32
CA LEU A 42 -7.23 -2.14 4.00
C LEU A 42 -6.58 -3.13 3.02
N HIS A 43 -7.30 -4.10 2.44
CA HIS A 43 -8.64 -4.56 2.82
C HIS A 43 -8.61 -5.73 3.84
N SER A 44 -7.45 -6.38 3.99
CA SER A 44 -7.27 -7.51 4.90
C SER A 44 -7.17 -7.05 6.36
N PRO A 45 -7.75 -7.77 7.34
CA PRO A 45 -7.61 -7.45 8.76
C PRO A 45 -6.16 -7.33 9.25
N GLY A 46 -5.25 -8.07 8.63
CA GLY A 46 -3.82 -8.09 8.95
C GLY A 46 -2.94 -7.40 7.92
N ALA A 47 -3.47 -6.45 7.14
CA ALA A 47 -2.69 -5.74 6.12
C ALA A 47 -1.58 -4.87 6.72
N ILE A 48 -0.43 -4.87 6.05
CA ILE A 48 0.79 -4.14 6.42
C ILE A 48 1.36 -3.50 5.15
N MET A 49 1.86 -2.28 5.28
CA MET A 49 2.73 -1.63 4.28
C MET A 49 4.18 -1.63 4.76
N VAL A 50 5.12 -1.43 3.84
CA VAL A 50 6.55 -1.28 4.18
C VAL A 50 7.05 0.06 3.69
N TYR A 51 7.62 0.85 4.57
CA TYR A 51 8.28 2.11 4.24
C TYR A 51 9.80 1.95 4.33
N ASP A 52 10.48 2.23 3.23
CA ASP A 52 11.94 2.23 3.18
C ASP A 52 12.49 3.65 3.37
N HIS A 53 13.07 3.90 4.55
CA HIS A 53 13.61 5.20 4.94
C HIS A 53 14.71 5.71 4.01
N LYS A 54 15.47 4.80 3.36
CA LYS A 54 16.58 5.21 2.50
C LYS A 54 16.10 5.84 1.19
N THR A 55 15.11 5.23 0.55
CA THR A 55 14.61 5.69 -0.76
C THR A 55 13.30 6.46 -0.68
N LYS A 56 12.71 6.57 0.52
CA LYS A 56 11.40 7.16 0.75
C LYS A 56 10.30 6.47 -0.07
N SER A 57 10.44 5.16 -0.26
CA SER A 57 9.50 4.34 -1.01
C SER A 57 8.52 3.67 -0.06
N LEU A 58 7.23 3.79 -0.36
CA LEU A 58 6.15 3.08 0.33
C LEU A 58 5.68 1.90 -0.52
N PHE A 59 5.96 0.68 -0.09
CA PHE A 59 5.32 -0.53 -0.62
C PHE A 59 3.94 -0.66 0.04
N SER A 60 2.89 -0.24 -0.66
CA SER A 60 1.58 0.05 -0.07
C SER A 60 0.60 -1.12 -0.05
N SER A 61 1.04 -2.32 -0.45
CA SER A 61 0.16 -3.49 -0.60
C SER A 61 -1.01 -3.15 -1.55
N ASP A 62 -2.25 -3.45 -1.18
CA ASP A 62 -3.44 -3.17 -2.00
C ASP A 62 -3.89 -1.70 -1.97
N VAL A 63 -3.39 -0.87 -1.07
CA VAL A 63 -3.75 0.56 -1.04
C VAL A 63 -2.99 1.30 -2.13
N PHE A 64 -3.63 2.32 -2.72
CA PHE A 64 -3.19 2.97 -3.96
C PHE A 64 -3.23 2.05 -5.19
N GLY A 65 -3.87 0.88 -5.06
CA GLY A 65 -4.12 -0.01 -6.17
C GLY A 65 -5.05 0.62 -7.21
N ALA A 66 -4.82 0.28 -8.48
CA ALA A 66 -5.69 0.65 -9.58
C ALA A 66 -5.95 -0.56 -10.48
N LEU A 67 -7.16 -0.61 -11.05
CA LEU A 67 -7.44 -1.52 -12.16
C LEU A 67 -6.96 -0.85 -13.45
N SER A 68 -6.13 -1.54 -14.23
CA SER A 68 -5.63 -1.01 -15.49
C SER A 68 -6.10 -1.90 -16.64
N PRO A 69 -7.13 -1.49 -17.40
CA PRO A 69 -7.52 -2.22 -18.60
C PRO A 69 -6.53 -1.96 -19.76
N GLU A 70 -6.28 -3.02 -20.53
CA GLU A 70 -5.60 -3.19 -21.83
C GLU A 70 -4.29 -2.44 -22.17
N ASN A 71 -3.90 -1.34 -21.51
CA ASN A 71 -2.67 -0.58 -21.78
C ASN A 71 -1.99 -0.09 -20.50
N TRP A 72 -1.69 -1.02 -19.59
CA TRP A 72 -0.98 -0.67 -18.36
C TRP A 72 0.49 -0.27 -18.63
N HIS A 73 0.92 0.81 -17.97
CA HIS A 73 2.31 1.26 -17.98
C HIS A 73 2.86 1.40 -16.55
N PHE A 74 4.13 1.07 -16.36
CA PHE A 74 4.74 1.01 -15.03
C PHE A 74 4.77 2.35 -14.28
N PHE A 75 5.05 3.45 -14.99
CA PHE A 75 5.19 4.81 -14.45
C PHE A 75 4.16 5.81 -14.99
N LYS A 76 3.18 5.32 -15.74
CA LYS A 76 2.15 6.18 -16.33
C LYS A 76 0.80 5.59 -16.02
N THR A 77 0.05 6.33 -15.23
CA THR A 77 -1.29 5.99 -14.84
C THR A 77 -2.26 6.80 -15.68
N GLU A 78 -2.98 6.15 -16.60
CA GLU A 78 -4.06 6.82 -17.34
C GLU A 78 -5.23 7.13 -16.40
N ASN A 79 -5.87 8.30 -16.59
CA ASN A 79 -6.98 8.77 -15.75
C ASN A 79 -6.65 8.82 -14.25
N PHE A 80 -5.41 9.15 -13.90
CA PHE A 80 -5.02 9.38 -12.52
C PHE A 80 -5.56 10.73 -12.02
N PRO A 81 -6.11 10.81 -10.79
CA PRO A 81 -6.20 9.74 -9.77
C PRO A 81 -7.44 8.83 -9.85
N GLU A 82 -8.40 9.12 -10.72
CA GLU A 82 -9.71 8.42 -10.80
C GLU A 82 -9.60 6.93 -11.10
N CYS A 83 -8.53 6.48 -11.75
CA CYS A 83 -8.24 5.05 -12.00
C CYS A 83 -8.21 4.21 -10.71
N MET A 84 -7.96 4.82 -9.55
CA MET A 84 -7.96 4.15 -8.25
C MET A 84 -9.36 3.90 -7.71
N ASN A 85 -10.39 4.61 -8.21
CA ASN A 85 -11.74 4.62 -7.62
C ASN A 85 -12.32 3.22 -7.55
N GLN A 86 -12.44 2.54 -8.70
CA GLN A 86 -13.12 1.25 -8.78
C GLN A 86 -12.46 0.20 -7.87
N TRP A 87 -11.13 0.19 -7.78
CA TRP A 87 -10.41 -0.69 -6.88
C TRP A 87 -10.77 -0.40 -5.41
N HIS A 88 -10.68 0.85 -4.99
CA HIS A 88 -10.90 1.20 -3.60
C HIS A 88 -12.38 1.11 -3.20
N GLU A 89 -13.30 1.50 -4.08
CA GLU A 89 -14.74 1.37 -3.90
C GLU A 89 -15.18 -0.08 -3.63
N MET A 90 -14.59 -1.04 -4.35
CA MET A 90 -14.93 -2.46 -4.24
C MET A 90 -14.24 -3.17 -3.07
N TYR A 91 -12.97 -2.86 -2.80
CA TYR A 91 -12.17 -3.62 -1.84
C TYR A 91 -12.07 -2.97 -0.46
N MET A 92 -12.08 -1.64 -0.37
CA MET A 92 -11.87 -0.97 0.92
C MET A 92 -13.18 -0.91 1.70
N PRO A 93 -13.14 -1.15 3.03
CA PRO A 93 -14.35 -1.35 3.81
C PRO A 93 -15.17 -0.07 4.02
N SER A 94 -14.50 1.09 4.15
CA SER A 94 -15.10 2.40 4.27
C SER A 94 -14.07 3.52 4.09
N ASN A 95 -14.53 4.71 3.72
CA ASN A 95 -13.71 5.90 3.66
C ASN A 95 -13.16 6.29 5.03
N LYS A 96 -13.83 5.91 6.13
CA LYS A 96 -13.28 6.12 7.48
C LYS A 96 -11.93 5.43 7.64
N ASN A 97 -11.82 4.16 7.21
CA ASN A 97 -10.57 3.41 7.26
C ASN A 97 -9.50 4.03 6.33
N LEU A 98 -9.88 4.37 5.10
CA LEU A 98 -8.96 5.01 4.16
C LEU A 98 -8.46 6.36 4.68
N ARG A 99 -9.35 7.25 5.12
CA ARG A 99 -9.01 8.56 5.67
C ARG A 99 -7.99 8.45 6.79
N GLN A 100 -8.22 7.57 7.77
CA GLN A 100 -7.28 7.37 8.88
C GLN A 100 -5.90 6.91 8.41
N CYS A 101 -5.85 6.03 7.40
CA CYS A 101 -4.58 5.62 6.81
C CYS A 101 -3.91 6.77 6.05
N MET A 102 -4.66 7.54 5.27
CA MET A 102 -4.12 8.68 4.51
C MET A 102 -3.58 9.75 5.45
N GLU A 103 -4.30 10.11 6.51
CA GLU A 103 -3.85 11.05 7.55
C GLU A 103 -2.56 10.60 8.24
N LYS A 104 -2.40 9.29 8.45
CA LYS A 104 -1.14 8.74 8.94
C LYS A 104 -0.02 8.90 7.91
N LEU A 105 -0.28 8.57 6.64
CA LEU A 105 0.72 8.64 5.56
C LEU A 105 1.15 10.09 5.25
N GLU A 106 0.31 11.09 5.50
CA GLU A 106 0.67 12.52 5.40
C GLU A 106 1.82 12.91 6.36
N THR A 107 2.07 12.13 7.41
CA THR A 107 3.20 12.37 8.32
C THR A 107 4.53 11.80 7.82
N TYR A 108 4.52 11.03 6.73
CA TYR A 108 5.70 10.44 6.11
C TYR A 108 6.19 11.28 4.94
N ASP A 109 7.51 11.37 4.79
CA ASP A 109 8.17 11.97 3.62
C ASP A 109 8.26 10.92 2.50
N ILE A 110 7.20 10.77 1.72
CA ILE A 110 7.08 9.73 0.68
C ILE A 110 7.46 10.31 -0.69
N ALA A 111 8.51 9.76 -1.31
CA ALA A 111 8.90 10.14 -2.66
C ALA A 111 8.19 9.30 -3.74
N ARG A 112 7.81 8.06 -3.41
CA ARG A 112 7.08 7.16 -4.31
C ARG A 112 6.25 6.13 -3.56
N ILE A 113 5.14 5.75 -4.18
CA ILE A 113 4.26 4.68 -3.73
C ILE A 113 4.32 3.54 -4.76
N LEU A 114 4.54 2.33 -4.25
CA LEU A 114 4.73 1.08 -4.98
C LEU A 114 3.57 0.14 -4.62
N PRO A 115 2.39 0.30 -5.25
CA PRO A 115 1.25 -0.57 -4.98
C PRO A 115 1.47 -1.98 -5.55
N GLN A 116 0.80 -2.97 -4.98
CA GLN A 116 0.83 -4.35 -5.48
C GLN A 116 0.13 -4.49 -6.84
N HIS A 117 -0.83 -3.59 -7.11
CA HIS A 117 -1.65 -3.58 -8.32
C HIS A 117 -1.63 -2.18 -8.95
N GLY A 118 -1.50 -2.10 -10.26
CA GLY A 118 -1.43 -0.82 -10.97
C GLY A 118 -0.02 -0.26 -11.06
N SER A 119 0.07 1.04 -11.32
CA SER A 119 1.31 1.75 -11.64
C SER A 119 1.96 2.36 -10.41
N ILE A 120 3.26 2.63 -10.51
CA ILE A 120 3.97 3.43 -9.51
C ILE A 120 3.45 4.87 -9.54
N ILE A 121 3.34 5.48 -8.36
CA ILE A 121 2.99 6.89 -8.16
C ILE A 121 4.24 7.58 -7.59
N GLU A 122 4.78 8.59 -8.27
CA GLU A 122 6.00 9.31 -7.83
C GLU A 122 5.77 10.82 -7.75
N ASP A 123 6.68 11.51 -7.07
CA ASP A 123 6.78 12.97 -7.04
C ASP A 123 5.47 13.66 -6.59
N ASP A 124 4.98 14.64 -7.36
CA ASP A 124 3.81 15.44 -7.05
C ASP A 124 2.51 14.62 -7.02
N GLN A 125 2.48 13.47 -7.69
CA GLN A 125 1.33 12.57 -7.70
C GLN A 125 1.09 11.90 -6.35
N VAL A 126 2.11 11.79 -5.50
CA VAL A 126 1.96 11.17 -4.17
C VAL A 126 0.92 11.91 -3.34
N GLN A 127 1.02 13.24 -3.26
CA GLN A 127 0.06 14.04 -2.48
C GLN A 127 -1.33 14.00 -3.13
N VAL A 128 -1.42 14.06 -4.45
CA VAL A 128 -2.68 13.96 -5.19
C VAL A 128 -3.38 12.63 -4.89
N ALA A 129 -2.64 11.52 -4.85
CA ALA A 129 -3.19 10.21 -4.54
C ALA A 129 -3.73 10.14 -3.10
N ILE A 130 -2.97 10.67 -2.13
CA ILE A 130 -3.36 10.72 -0.72
C ILE A 130 -4.64 11.53 -0.55
N ASP A 131 -4.67 12.75 -1.09
CA ASP A 131 -5.82 13.67 -1.00
C ASP A 131 -7.08 13.07 -1.63
N HIS A 132 -6.90 12.39 -2.77
CA HIS A 132 -7.98 11.73 -3.49
C HIS A 132 -8.60 10.60 -2.66
N LEU A 133 -7.79 9.65 -2.17
CA LEU A 133 -8.28 8.52 -1.38
C LEU A 133 -8.81 8.92 -0.01
N LYS A 134 -8.33 10.04 0.57
CA LYS A 134 -8.83 10.61 1.82
C LYS A 134 -10.31 11.01 1.71
N ASN A 135 -10.77 11.37 0.51
CA ASN A 135 -12.12 11.85 0.24
C ASN A 135 -13.02 10.85 -0.51
N LEU A 136 -12.45 9.75 -1.01
CA LEU A 136 -13.19 8.74 -1.78
C LEU A 136 -14.14 7.93 -0.88
N LYS A 137 -15.44 7.99 -1.17
CA LYS A 137 -16.44 7.07 -0.58
C LYS A 137 -16.21 5.66 -1.10
N CYS A 138 -16.23 4.66 -0.23
CA CYS A 138 -16.00 3.27 -0.62
C CYS A 138 -16.70 2.28 0.32
N GLY A 139 -16.85 1.03 -0.13
CA GLY A 139 -17.40 -0.06 0.68
C GLY A 139 -18.74 0.31 1.32
N ALA A 140 -18.79 0.31 2.65
CA ALA A 140 -19.99 0.58 3.43
C ALA A 140 -20.60 1.98 3.22
N ASP A 141 -19.83 2.96 2.74
CA ASP A 141 -20.36 4.32 2.48
C ASP A 141 -21.22 4.39 1.20
N LEU A 142 -21.20 3.33 0.39
CA LEU A 142 -21.94 3.21 -0.87
C LEU A 142 -23.23 2.38 -0.74
N LEU A 143 -23.57 1.93 0.48
CA LEU A 143 -24.81 1.23 0.81
C LEU A 143 -25.92 2.24 1.12
#